data_AF-A0A1I6DJ50-F1
#
_entry.id   AF-A0A1I6DJ50-F1
#
_cell.length_a   1.000
_cell.length_b   1.000
_cell.length_c   1.000
_cell.angle_alpha   90.00
_cell.angle_beta   90.00
_cell.angle_gamma   90.00
#
_symmetry.space_group_name_H-M   'P 1'
#
loop_
_entity.id
_entity.type
_entity.pdbx_description
1 polymer ?
#
loop_
_entity_poly.entity_id
_entity_poly.type
_entity_poly.pdbx_seq_one_letter_code
_entity_poly.pdbx_strand_id
1 'polypeptide(L)'
;MNAPDPFREWDGAYVLGSLSTSDRLAYEQHLAQCASCEREVCGLAGVTGLLSRVPVAWAVQSLDTDPEVPAAVLPRLVRAVRRRHLVVTAATVLVAAVTGAVLAALFCCYL
;
A
#
# COMPACT_ATOMS: atom_id res chain seq x y z
N MET A 1 4.19 -1.75 30.48
CA MET A 1 4.15 -2.52 29.21
C MET A 1 4.62 -1.59 28.11
N ASN A 2 5.72 -1.93 27.41
CA ASN A 2 6.10 -1.22 26.17
C ASN A 2 5.06 -1.52 25.09
N ALA A 3 4.77 -0.52 24.25
CA ALA A 3 3.90 -0.72 23.11
C ALA A 3 4.46 -1.80 22.17
N PRO A 4 3.60 -2.61 21.52
CA PRO A 4 4.05 -3.58 20.53
C PRO A 4 4.74 -2.86 19.36
N ASP A 5 5.87 -3.42 18.94
CA ASP A 5 6.65 -2.93 17.81
C ASP A 5 5.89 -3.15 16.49
N PRO A 6 5.58 -2.10 15.71
CA PRO A 6 4.81 -2.23 14.48
C PRO A 6 5.52 -3.03 13.37
N PHE A 7 6.85 -3.23 13.48
CA PHE A 7 7.66 -3.91 12.46
C PHE A 7 7.78 -5.43 12.68
N ARG A 8 7.25 -5.95 13.80
CA ARG A 8 7.45 -7.34 14.22
C ARG A 8 6.93 -8.39 13.24
N GLU A 9 5.97 -8.05 12.39
CA GLU A 9 5.33 -8.97 11.45
C GLU A 9 5.80 -8.77 10.00
N TRP A 10 6.87 -7.98 9.79
CA TRP A 10 7.33 -7.60 8.45
C TRP A 10 8.44 -8.50 7.90
N ASP A 11 9.00 -9.39 8.72
CA ASP A 11 10.14 -10.27 8.40
C ASP A 11 9.88 -11.15 7.16
N GLY A 12 8.74 -11.83 7.10
CA GLY A 12 8.36 -12.67 5.96
C GLY A 12 8.23 -11.88 4.66
N ALA A 13 7.56 -10.73 4.71
CA ALA A 13 7.36 -9.86 3.55
C ALA A 13 8.68 -9.25 3.08
N TYR A 14 9.59 -8.92 4.00
CA TYR A 14 10.91 -8.41 3.68
C TYR A 14 11.75 -9.46 2.94
N VAL A 15 11.86 -10.68 3.48
CA VAL A 15 12.71 -11.72 2.88
C VAL A 15 12.14 -12.24 1.55
N LEU A 16 10.82 -12.30 1.41
CA LEU A 16 10.16 -12.67 0.14
C LEU A 16 10.14 -11.51 -0.88
N GLY A 17 10.61 -10.31 -0.50
CA GLY A 17 10.64 -9.15 -1.39
C GLY A 17 9.26 -8.59 -1.73
N SER A 18 8.25 -8.81 -0.89
CA SER A 18 6.87 -8.36 -1.12
C SER A 18 6.53 -7.00 -0.50
N LEU A 19 7.48 -6.36 0.20
CA LEU A 19 7.31 -5.00 0.69
C LEU A 19 7.37 -3.97 -0.45
N SER A 20 6.63 -2.87 -0.30
CA SER A 20 6.82 -1.69 -1.14
C SER A 20 8.21 -1.09 -0.92
N THR A 21 8.70 -0.28 -1.86
CA THR A 21 10.02 0.36 -1.72
C THR A 21 10.12 1.22 -0.47
N SER A 22 9.05 1.95 -0.10
CA SER A 22 9.03 2.78 1.11
C SER A 22 9.02 1.95 2.38
N ASP A 23 8.23 0.87 2.41
CA ASP A 23 8.15 -0.01 3.57
C ASP A 23 9.46 -0.76 3.80
N ARG A 24 10.12 -1.18 2.70
CA ARG A 24 11.45 -1.82 2.79
C ARG A 24 12.49 -0.89 3.42
N LEU A 25 12.54 0.38 2.99
CA LEU A 25 13.47 1.35 3.57
C LEU A 25 13.17 1.60 5.06
N ALA A 26 11.90 1.72 5.42
CA ALA A 26 11.50 1.88 6.82
C ALA A 26 11.91 0.67 7.68
N TYR A 27 11.73 -0.54 7.15
CA TYR A 27 12.12 -1.76 7.85
C TYR A 27 13.63 -1.90 7.99
N GLU A 28 14.41 -1.56 6.96
CA GLU A 28 15.88 -1.58 7.01
C GLU A 28 16.43 -0.60 8.05
N GLN A 29 15.83 0.58 8.19
CA GLN A 29 16.17 1.54 9.25
C GLN A 29 15.87 0.95 10.64
N HIS A 30 14.77 0.21 10.78
CA HIS A 30 14.42 -0.47 12.02
C HIS A 30 15.38 -1.63 12.33
N LEU A 31 15.73 -2.46 11.34
CA LEU A 31 16.66 -3.59 11.49
C LEU A 31 18.03 -3.13 12.01
N ALA A 32 18.51 -1.96 11.58
CA ALA A 32 19.76 -1.38 12.07
C ALA A 32 19.76 -1.07 13.59
N GLN A 33 18.59 -1.05 14.22
CA GLN A 33 18.41 -0.70 15.64
C GLN A 33 17.74 -1.81 16.46
N CYS A 34 17.27 -2.89 15.84
CA CYS A 34 16.50 -3.95 16.49
C CYS A 34 17.08 -5.34 16.24
N ALA A 35 17.92 -5.80 17.17
CA ALA A 35 18.51 -7.15 17.15
C ALA A 35 17.48 -8.29 17.28
N SER A 36 16.23 -8.00 17.68
CA SER A 36 15.16 -9.01 17.66
C SER A 36 14.69 -9.28 16.23
N CYS A 37 14.35 -8.23 15.49
CA CYS A 37 13.89 -8.36 14.10
C CYS A 37 15.01 -8.84 13.17
N GLU A 38 16.27 -8.45 13.43
CA GLU A 38 17.43 -9.00 12.70
C GLU A 38 17.52 -10.53 12.85
N ARG A 39 17.36 -11.04 14.07
CA ARG A 39 17.35 -12.50 14.33
C ARG A 39 16.18 -13.22 13.65
N GLU A 40 15.00 -12.61 13.62
CA GLU A 40 13.82 -13.15 12.94
C GLU A 40 14.08 -13.29 11.43
N VAL A 41 14.61 -12.24 10.78
CA VAL A 41 15.03 -12.26 9.37
C VAL A 41 16.10 -13.33 9.11
N CYS A 42 17.13 -13.43 9.95
CA CYS A 42 18.15 -14.48 9.83
C CYS A 42 17.56 -15.89 9.98
N GLY A 43 16.57 -16.07 10.84
CA GLY A 43 15.85 -17.34 11.02
C GLY A 43 15.11 -17.79 9.76
N LEU A 44 14.63 -16.85 8.95
CA LEU A 44 13.93 -17.15 7.70
C LEU A 44 14.84 -17.52 6.52
N ALA A 45 16.12 -17.16 6.56
CA ALA A 45 17.07 -17.43 5.47
C ALA A 45 17.18 -18.93 5.11
N GLY A 46 17.02 -19.82 6.11
CA GLY A 46 16.99 -21.26 5.87
C GLY A 46 15.74 -21.71 5.08
N VAL A 47 14.58 -21.13 5.40
CA VAL A 47 13.30 -21.45 4.74
C VAL A 47 13.28 -20.92 3.31
N THR A 48 13.82 -19.73 3.06
CA THR A 48 13.84 -19.15 1.70
C THR A 48 14.78 -19.89 0.75
N GLY A 49 15.89 -20.45 1.27
CA GLY A 49 16.73 -21.37 0.50
C GLY A 49 16.07 -22.72 0.17
N LEU A 50 15.07 -23.16 0.94
CA LEU A 50 14.24 -24.32 0.60
C LEU A 50 13.18 -23.93 -0.44
N LEU A 51 12.53 -22.78 -0.28
CA LEU A 51 11.55 -22.26 -1.24
C LEU A 51 12.13 -22.07 -2.64
N SER A 52 13.40 -21.69 -2.76
CA SER A 52 14.06 -21.55 -4.07
C SER A 52 14.20 -22.87 -4.85
N ARG A 53 13.98 -24.02 -4.20
CA ARG A 53 14.01 -25.36 -4.83
C ARG A 53 12.64 -25.81 -5.32
N VAL A 54 11.57 -25.10 -4.95
CA VAL A 54 10.22 -25.44 -5.39
C VAL A 54 10.11 -25.16 -6.89
N PRO A 55 9.71 -26.14 -7.72
CA PRO A 55 9.53 -25.92 -9.15
C PRO A 55 8.49 -24.83 -9.40
N VAL A 56 8.82 -23.87 -10.25
CA VAL A 56 7.90 -22.77 -10.63
C VAL A 56 6.57 -23.31 -11.16
N ALA A 57 6.57 -24.45 -11.85
CA ALA A 57 5.36 -25.11 -12.33
C ALA A 57 4.33 -25.40 -11.23
N TRP A 58 4.77 -25.71 -10.00
CA TRP A 58 3.88 -25.91 -8.86
C TRP A 58 3.29 -24.59 -8.36
N ALA A 59 4.06 -23.50 -8.41
CA ALA A 59 3.57 -22.17 -8.06
C ALA A 59 2.49 -21.71 -9.05
N VAL A 60 2.69 -21.93 -10.35
CA VAL A 60 1.73 -21.56 -11.41
C VAL A 60 0.46 -22.42 -11.34
N GLN A 61 0.57 -23.72 -11.09
CA GLN A 61 -0.59 -24.60 -10.97
C GLN A 61 -1.49 -24.23 -9.78
N SER A 62 -0.95 -23.64 -8.70
CA SER A 62 -1.75 -23.05 -7.62
C SER A 62 -2.45 -21.75 -8.02
N LEU A 63 -1.91 -20.99 -8.97
CA LEU A 63 -2.52 -19.74 -9.46
C LEU A 63 -3.62 -19.98 -10.50
N ASP A 64 -3.61 -21.13 -11.17
CA ASP A 64 -4.68 -21.56 -12.10
C ASP A 64 -5.97 -21.99 -11.39
N THR A 65 -5.94 -22.10 -10.06
CA THR A 65 -7.18 -22.06 -9.28
C THR A 65 -7.66 -20.63 -9.32
N ASP A 66 -8.54 -20.31 -10.27
CA ASP A 66 -9.22 -19.01 -10.32
C ASP A 66 -9.81 -18.78 -8.92
N PRO A 67 -9.25 -17.85 -8.13
CA PRO A 67 -9.80 -17.59 -6.81
C PRO A 67 -11.24 -17.20 -7.08
N GLU A 68 -12.20 -17.85 -6.43
CA GLU A 68 -13.61 -17.54 -6.62
C GLU A 68 -13.86 -16.13 -6.08
N VAL A 69 -13.54 -15.12 -6.89
CA VAL A 69 -13.62 -13.72 -6.53
C VAL A 69 -15.11 -13.44 -6.41
N PRO A 70 -15.62 -13.09 -5.22
CA PRO A 70 -17.04 -12.85 -5.08
C PRO A 70 -17.48 -11.79 -6.10
N ALA A 71 -18.51 -12.07 -6.89
CA ALA A 71 -18.99 -11.18 -7.96
C ALA A 71 -19.30 -9.75 -7.47
N ALA A 72 -19.42 -9.55 -6.16
CA ALA A 72 -19.61 -8.26 -5.51
C ALA A 72 -18.33 -7.40 -5.35
N VAL A 73 -17.11 -7.95 -5.52
CA VAL A 73 -15.84 -7.21 -5.33
C VAL A 73 -15.68 -6.12 -6.38
N LEU A 74 -15.82 -6.45 -7.66
CA LEU A 74 -15.70 -5.50 -8.76
C LEU A 74 -16.72 -4.35 -8.66
N PRO A 75 -18.04 -4.59 -8.47
CA PRO A 75 -19.00 -3.52 -8.24
C PRO A 75 -18.69 -2.62 -7.04
N ARG A 76 -18.16 -3.18 -5.95
CA ARG A 76 -17.79 -2.40 -4.76
C ARG A 76 -16.61 -1.48 -5.04
N LEU A 77 -15.57 -1.99 -5.71
CA LEU A 77 -14.40 -1.19 -6.10
C LEU A 77 -14.77 -0.07 -7.08
N VAL A 78 -15.57 -0.37 -8.10
CA VAL A 78 -16.04 0.62 -9.07
C VAL A 78 -16.85 1.72 -8.38
N ARG A 79 -17.73 1.36 -7.42
CA ARG A 79 -18.49 2.36 -6.64
C ARG A 79 -17.57 3.22 -5.76
N ALA A 80 -16.57 2.62 -5.12
CA ALA A 80 -15.62 3.35 -4.29
C ALA A 80 -14.80 4.35 -5.11
N VAL A 81 -14.26 3.92 -6.25
CA VAL A 81 -13.51 4.77 -7.19
C VAL A 81 -14.40 5.88 -7.75
N ARG A 82 -15.63 5.57 -8.20
CA ARG A 82 -16.57 6.57 -8.72
C ARG A 82 -16.95 7.62 -7.68
N ARG A 83 -17.20 7.22 -6.42
CA ARG A 83 -17.45 8.16 -5.32
C ARG A 83 -16.25 9.08 -5.09
N ARG A 84 -15.04 8.54 -5.07
CA ARG A 84 -13.82 9.33 -4.90
C ARG A 84 -13.65 10.35 -6.02
N HIS A 85 -13.85 9.95 -7.28
CA HIS A 85 -13.80 10.88 -8.41
C HIS A 85 -14.84 11.98 -8.27
N LEU A 86 -16.10 11.65 -7.96
CA LEU A 86 -17.16 12.66 -7.80
C LEU A 86 -16.84 13.68 -6.69
N VAL A 87 -16.32 13.21 -5.55
CA VAL A 87 -15.94 14.08 -4.43
C VAL A 87 -14.76 14.98 -4.81
N VAL A 88 -13.73 14.42 -5.45
CA VAL A 88 -12.57 15.20 -5.89
C VAL A 88 -12.97 16.23 -6.95
N THR A 89 -13.78 15.84 -7.95
CA THR A 89 -14.25 16.78 -8.99
C THR A 89 -15.13 17.89 -8.41
N ALA A 90 -16.02 17.57 -7.48
CA ALA A 90 -16.88 18.56 -6.83
C ALA A 90 -16.03 19.54 -6.01
N ALA A 91 -15.05 19.05 -5.25
CA ALA A 91 -14.13 19.89 -4.50
C ALA A 91 -13.32 20.81 -5.43
N THR A 92 -12.79 20.30 -6.55
CA THR A 92 -12.04 21.12 -7.51
C THR A 92 -12.90 22.21 -8.15
N VAL A 93 -14.16 21.91 -8.49
CA VAL A 93 -15.09 22.90 -9.06
C VAL A 93 -15.45 23.98 -8.04
N LEU A 94 -15.70 23.59 -6.79
CA LEU A 94 -15.98 24.55 -5.71
C LEU A 94 -14.78 25.47 -5.45
N VAL A 95 -13.56 24.92 -5.37
CA VAL A 95 -12.35 25.72 -5.20
C VAL A 95 -12.17 26.68 -6.38
N ALA A 96 -12.31 26.19 -7.62
CA ALA A 96 -12.21 27.05 -8.81
C ALA A 96 -13.25 28.18 -8.80
N ALA A 97 -14.50 27.87 -8.46
CA ALA A 97 -15.58 28.86 -8.37
C ALA A 97 -15.31 29.92 -7.29
N VAL A 98 -14.87 29.51 -6.09
CA VAL A 98 -14.50 30.43 -5.00
C VAL A 98 -13.32 31.31 -5.41
N THR A 99 -12.27 30.74 -6.00
CA THR A 99 -11.12 31.52 -6.47
C THR A 99 -11.51 32.51 -7.57
N GLY A 100 -12.39 32.11 -8.50
CA GLY A 100 -12.90 33.00 -9.54
C GLY A 100 -13.72 34.15 -8.99
N ALA A 101 -14.60 33.89 -8.01
CA ALA A 101 -15.40 34.92 -7.36
C ALA A 101 -14.53 35.93 -6.58
N VAL A 102 -13.51 35.45 -5.86
CA VAL A 102 -12.56 36.32 -5.14
C VAL A 102 -11.77 37.21 -6.12
N LEU A 103 -11.26 36.63 -7.21
CA LEU A 103 -10.55 37.41 -8.24
C LEU A 103 -11.44 38.47 -8.90
N ALA A 104 -12.70 38.12 -9.19
CA ALA A 104 -13.66 39.06 -9.76
C ALA A 104 -14.01 40.21 -8.80
N ALA A 105 -14.18 39.91 -7.50
CA ALA A 105 -14.43 40.93 -6.48
C ALA A 105 -13.23 41.87 -6.29
N LEU A 106 -12.00 41.32 -6.25
CA LEU A 106 -10.77 42.11 -6.18
C LEU A 106 -10.61 43.02 -7.40
N PHE A 107 -10.90 42.50 -8.60
CA PHE A 107 -10.87 43.30 -9.83
C PHE A 107 -11.90 44.44 -9.81
N CYS A 108 -13.11 44.19 -9.30
CA CYS A 108 -14.15 45.22 -9.17
C CYS A 108 -13.84 46.30 -8.13
N CYS A 109 -13.09 45.99 -7.07
CA CYS A 109 -12.67 46.98 -6.08
C CYS A 109 -11.46 47.82 -6.51
N TYR A 110 -10.74 47.40 -7.55
CA TYR A 110 -9.52 48.07 -8.04
C TYR A 110 -9.77 49.04 -9.20
N LEU A 111 -10.95 48.97 -9.82
CA LEU A 111 -11.44 49.87 -10.89
C LEU A 111 -12.30 51.00 -10.29
#